data_AF-A0AAU7B306-F1
#
_entry.id   AF-A0AAU7B306-F1
#
_cell.length_a   1.000
_cell.length_b   1.000
_cell.length_c   1.000
_cell.angle_alpha   90.00
_cell.angle_beta   90.00
_cell.angle_gamma   90.00
#
_symmetry.space_group_name_H-M   'P 1'
#
loop_
_entity.id
_entity.type
_entity.pdbx_description
1 polymer ?
#
loop_
_entity_poly.entity_id
_entity_poly.type
_entity_poly.pdbx_seq_one_letter_code
_entity_poly.pdbx_strand_id
1 'polypeptide(L)'
;MDQQRTPAQRRAEAAERAQRRAQRRGTPAPPVYTELFGDDPEAPNPAPAPAAAAATPPDRPDAPARTDAAPGASAPRPPRRRRAAAAAAPASSAVQRRRLQAGLGVAGLVAVVVWVAGLGDDKQTSAKTAKAGAAAETLPQLPGGGRRLFPDRRVVAFAGNPRDDGLGALGVGTSSSMLAKLKRQAKPYARKTRPVLPALELITSIATASPGAKGDHVIRADAETIDRYLRLARKAGALLLLDVQPGLVDFPRELNRLRPWLKEPDVGLAIDPEWRVEPGQLPGQVIGSVSAQEVNATSADLAAIVRQYKLPEKLFVVHQFTEGMVRDPGLLIKRPGLATVFNVDGVGGRAAKVAKYTSLAAGKPGYRHGFKLFYEEDTGLMKPGSVMAMTPRPDLIVYE
;
A
#
# COMPACT_ATOMS: atom_id res chain seq x y z
N MET A 1 -47.20 -14.71 21.84
CA MET A 1 -45.80 -14.76 22.30
C MET A 1 -44.97 -14.01 21.28
N ASP A 2 -44.73 -12.75 21.57
CA ASP A 2 -44.08 -11.81 20.65
C ASP A 2 -42.56 -12.00 20.78
N GLN A 3 -41.91 -12.54 19.75
CA GLN A 3 -40.45 -12.69 19.77
C GLN A 3 -39.84 -11.29 19.71
N GLN A 4 -39.31 -10.83 20.84
CA GLN A 4 -38.61 -9.56 20.91
C GLN A 4 -37.45 -9.56 19.91
N ARG A 5 -37.52 -8.65 18.93
CA ARG A 5 -36.50 -8.47 17.91
C ARG A 5 -35.13 -8.23 18.56
N THR A 6 -34.08 -8.78 17.96
CA THR A 6 -32.71 -8.60 18.46
C THR A 6 -32.24 -7.14 18.28
N PRO A 7 -31.26 -6.67 19.07
CA PRO A 7 -30.67 -5.34 18.89
C PRO A 7 -30.12 -5.09 17.47
N ALA A 8 -29.55 -6.11 16.83
CA ALA A 8 -29.06 -6.04 15.44
C ALA A 8 -30.19 -5.81 14.43
N GLN A 9 -31.33 -6.48 14.60
CA GLN A 9 -32.50 -6.30 13.73
C GLN A 9 -33.12 -4.90 13.88
N ARG A 10 -33.17 -4.35 15.09
CA ARG A 10 -33.66 -2.98 15.32
C ARG A 10 -32.76 -1.91 14.67
N ARG A 11 -31.44 -2.16 14.64
CA ARG A 11 -30.43 -1.28 14.03
C ARG A 11 -30.46 -1.33 12.51
N ALA A 12 -30.55 -2.53 11.92
CA ALA A 12 -30.70 -2.71 10.47
C ALA A 12 -31.94 -1.96 9.93
N GLU A 13 -33.08 -2.03 10.63
CA GLU A 13 -34.27 -1.28 10.25
C GLU A 13 -34.12 0.25 10.40
N ALA A 14 -33.33 0.71 11.37
CA ALA A 14 -33.06 2.14 11.56
C ALA A 14 -32.18 2.69 10.41
N ALA A 15 -31.16 1.94 10.00
CA ALA A 15 -30.33 2.24 8.83
C ALA A 15 -31.16 2.24 7.54
N GLU A 16 -32.06 1.28 7.36
CA GLU A 16 -32.95 1.20 6.19
C GLU A 16 -33.96 2.37 6.17
N ARG A 17 -34.45 2.82 7.34
CA ARG A 17 -35.29 4.02 7.48
C ARG A 17 -34.53 5.31 7.16
N ALA A 18 -33.26 5.40 7.56
CA ALA A 18 -32.40 6.53 7.23
C ALA A 18 -32.08 6.57 5.73
N GLN A 19 -31.80 5.43 5.11
CA GLN A 19 -31.58 5.29 3.67
C GLN A 19 -32.82 5.65 2.84
N ARG A 20 -34.02 5.19 3.24
CA ARG A 20 -35.27 5.58 2.58
C ARG A 20 -35.57 7.09 2.69
N ARG A 21 -35.14 7.74 3.78
CA ARG A 21 -35.24 9.20 3.95
C ARG A 21 -34.23 9.97 3.11
N ALA A 22 -33.00 9.46 2.98
CA ALA A 22 -31.94 10.02 2.15
C ALA A 22 -32.28 9.93 0.65
N GLN A 23 -32.79 8.78 0.19
CA GLN A 23 -33.27 8.56 -1.18
C GLN A 23 -34.45 9.47 -1.55
N ARG A 24 -35.37 9.75 -0.61
CA ARG A 24 -36.48 10.69 -0.83
C ARG A 24 -36.06 12.15 -0.90
N ARG A 25 -34.85 12.50 -0.43
CA ARG A 25 -34.34 13.88 -0.36
C ARG A 25 -33.20 14.16 -1.35
N GLY A 26 -32.78 13.18 -2.14
CA GLY A 26 -31.68 13.34 -3.10
C GLY A 26 -30.33 13.63 -2.43
N THR A 27 -30.16 13.25 -1.17
CA THR A 27 -28.93 13.47 -0.38
C THR A 27 -28.27 12.12 -0.09
N PRO A 28 -26.94 11.98 -0.17
CA PRO A 28 -26.26 10.75 0.25
C PRO A 28 -26.58 10.40 1.70
N ALA A 29 -26.69 9.11 2.01
CA ALA A 29 -26.89 8.65 3.38
C ALA A 29 -25.59 8.85 4.19
N PRO A 30 -25.67 9.17 5.50
CA PRO A 30 -24.47 9.28 6.33
C PRO A 30 -23.73 7.94 6.38
N PRO A 31 -22.40 7.95 6.47
CA PRO A 31 -21.62 6.73 6.40
C PRO A 31 -21.81 5.85 7.64
N VAL A 32 -21.78 4.53 7.42
CA VAL A 32 -21.98 3.46 8.42
C VAL A 32 -20.73 3.27 9.31
N TYR A 33 -19.87 4.30 9.43
CA TYR A 33 -18.55 4.20 10.08
C TYR A 33 -18.59 3.99 11.60
N THR A 34 -19.72 4.20 12.28
CA THR A 34 -19.77 4.03 13.74
C THR A 34 -20.37 2.69 14.17
N GLU A 35 -21.23 2.07 13.36
CA GLU A 35 -22.00 0.88 13.80
C GLU A 35 -21.32 -0.46 13.48
N LEU A 36 -20.42 -0.51 12.48
CA LEU A 36 -19.66 -1.72 12.12
C LEU A 36 -18.31 -1.84 12.85
N PHE A 37 -17.76 -0.73 13.33
CA PHE A 37 -16.36 -0.63 13.78
C PHE A 37 -16.24 -0.49 15.31
N GLY A 38 -17.16 -1.11 16.04
CA GLY A 38 -17.33 -0.98 17.50
C GLY A 38 -16.03 -0.80 18.28
N ASP A 39 -16.01 0.26 19.09
CA ASP A 39 -15.02 0.46 20.15
C ASP A 39 -15.20 -0.64 21.20
N ASP A 40 -14.54 -1.79 21.03
CA ASP A 40 -14.27 -2.71 22.14
C ASP A 40 -12.81 -2.57 22.57
N PRO A 41 -12.51 -1.74 23.59
CA PRO A 41 -11.17 -1.63 24.17
C PRO A 41 -10.76 -2.86 24.99
N GLU A 42 -11.60 -3.89 25.09
CA GLU A 42 -11.43 -5.01 26.03
C GLU A 42 -11.55 -6.42 25.42
N ALA A 43 -11.61 -6.56 24.09
CA ALA A 43 -11.59 -7.89 23.48
C ALA A 43 -10.22 -8.58 23.70
N PRO A 44 -10.13 -9.70 24.45
CA PRO A 44 -8.88 -10.43 24.57
C PRO A 44 -8.48 -10.95 23.19
N ASN A 45 -7.23 -10.69 22.83
CA ASN A 45 -6.59 -11.20 21.63
C ASN A 45 -6.87 -12.71 21.54
N PRO A 46 -7.43 -13.25 20.43
CA PRO A 46 -7.50 -14.69 20.28
C PRO A 46 -6.07 -15.22 20.34
N ALA A 47 -5.82 -16.14 21.28
CA ALA A 47 -4.52 -16.76 21.46
C ALA A 47 -3.99 -17.28 20.10
N PRO A 48 -2.67 -17.17 19.84
CA PRO A 48 -2.11 -17.70 18.60
C PRO A 48 -2.47 -19.18 18.49
N ALA A 49 -3.05 -19.55 17.34
CA ALA A 49 -3.31 -20.95 17.02
C ALA A 49 -2.00 -21.75 17.20
N PRO A 50 -2.02 -22.90 17.89
CA PRO A 50 -0.82 -23.70 18.07
C PRO A 50 -0.29 -24.14 16.71
N ALA A 51 1.02 -24.02 16.54
CA ALA A 51 1.73 -24.50 15.36
C ALA A 51 1.36 -25.97 15.10
N ALA A 52 0.85 -26.26 13.91
CA ALA A 52 0.58 -27.61 13.46
C ALA A 52 1.91 -28.37 13.35
N ALA A 53 2.19 -29.20 14.35
CA ALA A 53 3.21 -30.22 14.26
C ALA A 53 2.78 -31.27 13.23
N ALA A 54 3.69 -31.60 12.31
CA ALA A 54 3.52 -32.63 11.31
C ALA A 54 3.22 -33.99 11.96
N ALA A 55 2.15 -34.64 11.53
CA ALA A 55 1.87 -36.04 11.83
C ALA A 55 1.52 -36.78 10.52
N THR A 56 2.36 -37.75 10.18
CA THR A 56 2.19 -38.71 9.08
C THR A 56 1.23 -39.82 9.54
N PRO A 57 0.36 -40.37 8.67
CA PRO A 57 -0.74 -41.25 9.08
C PRO A 57 -0.29 -42.71 9.23
N PRO A 58 -1.08 -43.55 9.94
CA PRO A 58 -1.47 -44.80 9.29
C PRO A 58 -2.88 -45.33 9.58
N ASP A 59 -3.29 -46.14 8.61
CA ASP A 59 -4.34 -47.16 8.42
C ASP A 59 -5.26 -47.64 9.57
N ARG A 60 -6.51 -47.88 9.17
CA ARG A 60 -7.47 -48.86 9.71
C ARG A 60 -7.34 -50.17 8.89
N PRO A 61 -7.72 -51.39 9.38
CA PRO A 61 -9.02 -51.60 10.06
C PRO A 61 -9.13 -52.76 11.07
N ASP A 62 -10.38 -52.89 11.58
CA ASP A 62 -11.13 -54.06 12.05
C ASP A 62 -11.10 -54.57 13.51
N ALA A 63 -12.28 -55.08 13.88
CA ALA A 63 -12.84 -55.33 15.21
C ALA A 63 -12.62 -56.81 15.68
N PRO A 64 -13.06 -57.21 16.89
CA PRO A 64 -12.31 -58.13 17.78
C PRO A 64 -12.87 -59.57 17.88
N ALA A 65 -12.04 -60.50 18.41
CA ALA A 65 -12.47 -61.58 19.34
C ALA A 65 -11.32 -62.53 19.79
N ARG A 66 -11.32 -62.84 21.11
CA ARG A 66 -11.10 -64.15 21.79
C ARG A 66 -9.70 -64.83 21.91
N THR A 67 -9.25 -64.88 23.17
CA THR A 67 -8.84 -66.03 24.03
C THR A 67 -7.88 -67.15 23.56
N ASP A 68 -6.91 -67.40 24.47
CA ASP A 68 -6.32 -68.68 24.92
C ASP A 68 -4.95 -69.20 24.39
N ALA A 69 -4.14 -69.57 25.39
CA ALA A 69 -3.11 -70.62 25.48
C ALA A 69 -1.68 -70.43 24.89
N ALA A 70 -0.70 -70.68 25.77
CA ALA A 70 0.75 -70.84 25.55
C ALA A 70 1.10 -72.34 25.30
N PRO A 71 2.38 -72.81 25.36
CA PRO A 71 3.68 -72.31 24.85
C PRO A 71 4.45 -73.38 24.02
N GLY A 72 5.60 -73.04 23.42
CA GLY A 72 6.52 -74.04 22.83
C GLY A 72 7.92 -73.51 22.46
N ALA A 73 8.94 -74.16 23.04
CA ALA A 73 10.40 -73.93 22.95
C ALA A 73 10.97 -73.79 21.52
N SER A 74 12.11 -73.13 21.24
CA SER A 74 13.48 -73.56 21.61
C SER A 74 14.53 -72.52 21.17
N ALA A 75 15.61 -72.36 21.94
CA ALA A 75 16.80 -71.55 21.62
C ALA A 75 17.84 -72.35 20.81
N PRO A 76 18.89 -71.70 20.23
CA PRO A 76 20.13 -71.50 21.00
C PRO A 76 20.84 -70.13 20.81
N ARG A 77 21.75 -69.82 21.75
CA ARG A 77 22.67 -68.65 21.89
C ARG A 77 24.14 -69.10 21.65
N PRO A 78 25.21 -68.27 21.80
CA PRO A 78 25.57 -66.90 21.31
C PRO A 78 27.02 -66.89 20.72
N PRO A 79 27.75 -65.74 20.51
CA PRO A 79 28.45 -65.01 21.60
C PRO A 79 28.38 -63.46 21.51
N ARG A 80 28.15 -62.76 22.63
CA ARG A 80 29.11 -61.91 23.42
C ARG A 80 29.79 -60.75 22.63
N ARG A 81 29.34 -59.50 22.86
CA ARG A 81 29.88 -58.46 23.80
C ARG A 81 31.10 -57.71 23.23
N ARG A 82 31.35 -56.40 23.36
CA ARG A 82 30.65 -55.22 23.93
C ARG A 82 31.66 -54.04 23.81
N ARG A 83 31.20 -52.80 23.50
CA ARG A 83 31.85 -51.48 23.83
C ARG A 83 33.22 -51.18 23.18
N ALA A 84 33.66 -49.95 22.93
CA ALA A 84 33.12 -48.58 23.04
C ALA A 84 34.08 -47.62 22.31
N ALA A 85 33.58 -46.39 22.09
CA ALA A 85 34.30 -45.12 22.18
C ALA A 85 35.19 -44.63 21.03
N ALA A 86 34.76 -43.46 20.53
CA ALA A 86 35.49 -42.20 20.46
C ALA A 86 36.29 -41.83 19.18
N ALA A 87 36.11 -40.53 18.88
CA ALA A 87 37.04 -39.58 18.28
C ALA A 87 37.10 -39.46 16.74
N ALA A 88 36.45 -38.37 16.30
CA ALA A 88 36.86 -37.37 15.32
C ALA A 88 38.23 -37.54 14.61
N ALA A 89 38.21 -37.30 13.29
CA ALA A 89 39.38 -36.92 12.51
C ALA A 89 39.04 -35.69 11.64
N PRO A 90 39.80 -34.58 11.74
CA PRO A 90 39.75 -33.46 10.80
C PRO A 90 40.86 -33.61 9.74
N ALA A 91 40.67 -33.01 8.56
CA ALA A 91 41.76 -32.81 7.61
C ALA A 91 41.95 -31.30 7.37
N SER A 92 42.96 -30.74 8.05
CA SER A 92 43.57 -29.43 7.79
C SER A 92 45.04 -29.69 7.46
N SER A 93 45.50 -29.24 6.29
CA SER A 93 46.39 -28.07 6.10
C SER A 93 47.88 -28.37 6.02
N ALA A 94 48.50 -27.95 4.91
CA ALA A 94 49.86 -27.37 4.85
C ALA A 94 49.90 -26.50 3.57
N VAL A 95 49.93 -25.14 3.53
CA VAL A 95 50.80 -24.13 4.19
C VAL A 95 52.24 -24.31 3.66
N GLN A 96 52.94 -23.40 2.94
CA GLN A 96 52.80 -21.94 2.77
C GLN A 96 53.88 -21.34 1.83
N ARG A 97 53.65 -20.08 1.41
CA ARG A 97 54.61 -18.99 1.02
C ARG A 97 55.08 -19.00 -0.45
N ARG A 98 55.07 -17.88 -1.19
CA ARG A 98 55.51 -16.50 -0.85
C ARG A 98 54.80 -15.45 -1.74
N ARG A 99 54.62 -14.24 -1.19
CA ARG A 99 54.10 -13.01 -1.85
C ARG A 99 55.20 -12.30 -2.65
N LEU A 100 54.84 -11.62 -3.74
CA LEU A 100 55.19 -10.21 -4.03
C LEU A 100 54.54 -9.71 -5.34
N GLN A 101 54.08 -8.46 -5.33
CA GLN A 101 53.55 -7.66 -6.44
C GLN A 101 54.65 -6.77 -7.06
N ALA A 102 54.28 -6.14 -8.18
CA ALA A 102 54.89 -4.98 -8.89
C ALA A 102 55.96 -5.34 -9.94
N GLY A 103 56.05 -4.73 -11.13
CA GLY A 103 55.33 -3.61 -11.75
C GLY A 103 55.66 -3.53 -13.26
N LEU A 104 54.81 -2.86 -14.06
CA LEU A 104 55.06 -1.60 -14.80
C LEU A 104 55.69 -1.70 -16.22
N GLY A 105 55.06 -1.03 -17.19
CA GLY A 105 55.59 -0.75 -18.56
C GLY A 105 54.52 -0.92 -19.66
N VAL A 106 53.68 0.08 -19.96
CA VAL A 106 53.85 1.23 -20.89
C VAL A 106 53.90 0.86 -22.37
N ALA A 107 52.95 1.44 -23.14
CA ALA A 107 52.99 1.87 -24.56
C ALA A 107 51.59 1.62 -25.15
N GLY A 108 50.83 2.59 -25.68
CA GLY A 108 51.20 3.81 -26.37
C GLY A 108 50.51 3.75 -27.74
N LEU A 109 49.49 4.59 -27.98
CA LEU A 109 49.19 5.01 -29.34
C LEU A 109 48.56 6.40 -29.31
N VAL A 110 49.46 7.39 -29.34
CA VAL A 110 49.20 8.75 -29.79
C VAL A 110 49.20 8.69 -31.32
N ALA A 111 48.07 8.94 -31.96
CA ALA A 111 48.01 9.25 -33.38
C ALA A 111 47.86 10.76 -33.55
N VAL A 112 49.00 11.43 -33.70
CA VAL A 112 49.10 12.78 -34.27
C VAL A 112 48.94 12.62 -35.78
N VAL A 113 47.87 13.16 -36.35
CA VAL A 113 47.79 13.42 -37.80
C VAL A 113 47.84 14.92 -38.01
N VAL A 114 48.82 15.27 -38.85
CA VAL A 114 49.33 16.58 -39.20
C VAL A 114 48.27 17.46 -39.90
N TRP A 115 48.26 18.73 -39.51
CA TRP A 115 47.59 19.85 -40.17
C TRP A 115 48.10 20.02 -41.60
N VAL A 116 47.22 19.96 -42.60
CA VAL A 116 47.45 20.56 -43.91
C VAL A 116 46.52 21.76 -44.04
N ALA A 117 47.15 22.93 -44.13
CA ALA A 117 46.49 24.18 -44.44
C ALA A 117 45.92 24.13 -45.87
N GLY A 118 44.58 24.15 -45.97
CA GLY A 118 43.84 24.45 -47.18
C GLY A 118 42.83 25.53 -46.84
N LEU A 119 43.08 26.74 -47.34
CA LEU A 119 42.19 27.90 -47.24
C LEU A 119 40.87 27.61 -47.95
N GLY A 120 39.76 27.73 -47.23
CA GLY A 120 38.41 27.72 -47.80
C GLY A 120 37.35 27.90 -46.71
N ASP A 121 36.68 29.04 -46.73
CA ASP A 121 35.52 29.46 -45.91
C ASP A 121 34.78 28.39 -45.10
N ASP A 122 34.96 28.40 -43.78
CA ASP A 122 34.24 27.50 -42.86
C ASP A 122 33.72 28.22 -41.59
N LYS A 123 33.18 29.43 -41.76
CA LYS A 123 32.44 30.14 -40.69
C LYS A 123 30.99 29.68 -40.52
N GLN A 124 30.48 28.76 -41.35
CA GLN A 124 29.10 28.24 -41.22
C GLN A 124 28.99 26.85 -40.57
N THR A 125 30.09 26.11 -40.43
CA THR A 125 30.09 24.76 -39.85
C THR A 125 30.24 24.76 -38.33
N SER A 126 30.92 25.76 -37.74
CA SER A 126 31.01 25.91 -36.27
C SER A 126 29.73 26.40 -35.60
N ALA A 127 28.83 27.09 -36.32
CA ALA A 127 27.53 27.51 -35.79
C ALA A 127 26.48 26.39 -35.81
N LYS A 128 26.68 25.34 -36.61
CA LYS A 128 25.74 24.20 -36.73
C LYS A 128 26.07 23.05 -35.78
N THR A 129 27.34 22.89 -35.39
CA THR A 129 27.75 21.87 -34.41
C THR A 129 27.54 22.33 -32.96
N ALA A 130 27.51 23.65 -32.69
CA ALA A 130 27.13 24.20 -31.39
C ALA A 130 25.60 24.18 -31.12
N LYS A 131 24.78 23.94 -32.16
CA LYS A 131 23.31 23.81 -32.07
C LYS A 131 22.83 22.37 -32.22
N ALA A 132 23.76 21.41 -32.10
CA ALA A 132 23.50 19.98 -32.03
C ALA A 132 23.87 19.41 -30.65
N GLY A 133 23.92 20.26 -29.62
CA GLY A 133 23.67 19.82 -28.26
C GLY A 133 22.22 19.37 -28.19
N ALA A 134 22.01 18.06 -28.31
CA ALA A 134 20.74 17.40 -28.17
C ALA A 134 19.90 18.10 -27.09
N ALA A 135 18.73 18.60 -27.46
CA ALA A 135 17.69 18.89 -26.50
C ALA A 135 17.35 17.57 -25.81
N ALA A 136 18.12 17.23 -24.78
CA ALA A 136 17.81 16.10 -23.92
C ALA A 136 16.43 16.40 -23.37
N GLU A 137 15.43 15.63 -23.82
CA GLU A 137 14.06 15.74 -23.32
C GLU A 137 14.12 15.78 -21.80
N THR A 138 13.79 16.93 -21.22
CA THR A 138 13.79 17.09 -19.76
C THR A 138 12.69 16.17 -19.23
N LEU A 139 13.08 15.09 -18.58
CA LEU A 139 12.14 14.09 -18.11
C LEU A 139 11.18 14.68 -17.07
N PRO A 140 9.90 14.26 -17.04
CA PRO A 140 8.92 14.78 -16.10
C PRO A 140 9.37 14.64 -14.64
N GLN A 141 8.98 15.61 -13.82
CA GLN A 141 9.35 15.69 -12.40
C GLN A 141 8.12 15.79 -11.50
N LEU A 142 8.30 15.44 -10.23
CA LEU A 142 7.29 15.64 -9.19
C LEU A 142 7.09 17.13 -8.91
N PRO A 143 5.96 17.53 -8.28
CA PRO A 143 5.80 18.89 -7.79
C PRO A 143 6.96 19.29 -6.87
N GLY A 144 7.57 20.46 -7.13
CA GLY A 144 8.77 20.90 -6.44
C GLY A 144 10.06 20.17 -6.84
N GLY A 145 10.07 19.46 -7.98
CA GLY A 145 11.27 18.94 -8.65
C GLY A 145 11.70 17.52 -8.28
N GLY A 146 12.63 16.97 -9.05
CA GLY A 146 13.15 15.63 -8.83
C GLY A 146 12.16 14.51 -9.17
N ARG A 147 12.54 13.26 -8.88
CA ARG A 147 11.84 12.07 -9.39
C ARG A 147 11.59 10.97 -8.36
N ARG A 148 12.01 11.16 -7.12
CA ARG A 148 11.81 10.23 -6.00
C ARG A 148 10.95 10.89 -4.93
N LEU A 149 10.08 10.10 -4.29
CA LEU A 149 9.25 10.57 -3.18
C LEU A 149 9.95 10.36 -1.84
N PHE A 150 10.28 9.11 -1.54
CA PHE A 150 10.87 8.71 -0.26
C PHE A 150 12.32 8.26 -0.45
N PRO A 151 13.22 8.52 0.52
CA PRO A 151 12.98 9.16 1.83
C PRO A 151 12.96 10.70 1.79
N ASP A 152 13.18 11.32 0.63
CA ASP A 152 13.49 12.75 0.49
C ASP A 152 12.35 13.68 0.91
N ARG A 153 11.10 13.22 0.81
CA ARG A 153 9.90 14.01 1.09
C ARG A 153 9.02 13.31 2.11
N ARG A 154 8.15 14.06 2.78
CA ARG A 154 7.01 13.54 3.54
C ARG A 154 5.74 13.98 2.85
N VAL A 155 4.75 13.09 2.72
CA VAL A 155 3.48 13.46 2.10
C VAL A 155 2.45 13.75 3.20
N VAL A 156 1.71 14.85 3.05
CA VAL A 156 0.54 15.15 3.89
C VAL A 156 -0.64 15.40 2.96
N ALA A 157 -1.69 14.61 3.11
CA ALA A 157 -2.85 14.61 2.23
C ALA A 157 -4.11 15.07 2.96
N PHE A 158 -5.03 15.70 2.23
CA PHE A 158 -6.45 15.74 2.59
C PHE A 158 -7.20 14.75 1.72
N ALA A 159 -8.00 13.89 2.34
CA ALA A 159 -8.85 12.91 1.67
C ALA A 159 -10.29 13.39 1.52
N GLY A 160 -10.97 12.87 0.50
CA GLY A 160 -12.42 12.83 0.45
C GLY A 160 -13.05 13.00 -0.91
N ASN A 161 -14.36 13.29 -0.93
CA ASN A 161 -15.12 13.50 -2.16
C ASN A 161 -15.85 14.86 -2.16
N PRO A 162 -15.76 15.68 -3.22
CA PRO A 162 -16.43 16.98 -3.31
C PRO A 162 -17.96 16.97 -3.24
N ARG A 163 -18.60 15.81 -3.41
CA ARG A 163 -20.06 15.68 -3.42
C ARG A 163 -20.64 15.30 -2.08
N ASP A 164 -19.79 15.01 -1.10
CA ASP A 164 -20.19 14.54 0.21
C ASP A 164 -19.18 15.01 1.25
N ASP A 165 -19.57 16.01 2.04
CA ASP A 165 -18.73 16.54 3.12
C ASP A 165 -18.46 15.48 4.20
N GLY A 166 -19.32 14.46 4.33
CA GLY A 166 -19.13 13.32 5.21
C GLY A 166 -18.12 12.29 4.70
N LEU A 167 -17.57 12.47 3.49
CA LEU A 167 -16.48 11.66 2.96
C LEU A 167 -15.11 12.35 3.07
N GLY A 168 -15.01 13.51 3.73
CA GLY A 168 -13.73 14.09 4.14
C GLY A 168 -13.47 15.54 3.72
N ALA A 169 -12.33 16.05 4.20
CA ALA A 169 -11.92 17.45 4.11
C ALA A 169 -11.80 18.05 2.69
N LEU A 170 -11.81 17.24 1.63
CA LEU A 170 -11.79 17.75 0.25
C LEU A 170 -13.09 18.41 -0.22
N GLY A 171 -14.25 18.05 0.36
CA GLY A 171 -15.55 18.67 0.07
C GLY A 171 -15.82 19.95 0.86
N VAL A 172 -15.18 20.10 2.01
CA VAL A 172 -15.53 21.12 3.00
C VAL A 172 -15.03 22.52 2.62
N GLY A 173 -15.98 23.43 2.35
CA GLY A 173 -15.74 24.85 2.07
C GLY A 173 -15.26 25.14 0.65
N THR A 174 -14.70 26.34 0.42
CA THR A 174 -14.21 26.70 -0.92
C THR A 174 -12.89 25.99 -1.25
N SER A 175 -12.59 25.74 -2.54
CA SER A 175 -11.32 25.13 -2.94
C SER A 175 -10.10 25.94 -2.45
N SER A 176 -10.17 27.27 -2.45
CA SER A 176 -9.10 28.14 -1.94
C SER A 176 -8.89 27.97 -0.42
N SER A 177 -9.96 27.93 0.37
CA SER A 177 -9.88 27.71 1.81
C SER A 177 -9.38 26.30 2.15
N MET A 178 -9.82 25.28 1.42
CA MET A 178 -9.36 23.89 1.56
C MET A 178 -7.84 23.80 1.30
N LEU A 179 -7.35 24.35 0.18
CA LEU A 179 -5.92 24.34 -0.14
C LEU A 179 -5.08 25.10 0.90
N ALA A 180 -5.59 26.21 1.41
CA ALA A 180 -4.92 26.96 2.47
C ALA A 180 -4.88 26.17 3.79
N LYS A 181 -5.97 25.46 4.14
CA LYS A 181 -6.05 24.57 5.30
C LYS A 181 -5.05 23.42 5.17
N LEU A 182 -4.98 22.77 4.00
CA LEU A 182 -3.99 21.72 3.72
C LEU A 182 -2.56 22.21 3.92
N LYS A 183 -2.19 23.37 3.36
CA LYS A 183 -0.84 23.94 3.54
C LYS A 183 -0.52 24.24 5.00
N ARG A 184 -1.49 24.75 5.77
CA ARG A 184 -1.33 24.96 7.22
C ARG A 184 -1.17 23.65 7.97
N GLN A 185 -1.96 22.63 7.66
CA GLN A 185 -1.90 21.31 8.29
C GLN A 185 -0.59 20.58 7.98
N ALA A 186 -0.06 20.76 6.76
CA ALA A 186 1.19 20.17 6.30
C ALA A 186 2.43 20.78 6.97
N LYS A 187 2.40 22.07 7.32
CA LYS A 187 3.58 22.83 7.81
C LYS A 187 4.29 22.18 9.03
N PRO A 188 3.60 21.70 10.09
CA PRO A 188 4.26 21.09 11.25
C PRO A 188 5.06 19.81 10.94
N TYR A 189 4.76 19.14 9.82
CA TYR A 189 5.43 17.92 9.40
C TYR A 189 6.73 18.16 8.64
N ALA A 190 6.99 19.40 8.19
CA ALA A 190 8.14 19.76 7.38
C ALA A 190 9.43 19.83 8.20
N ARG A 191 10.54 19.39 7.61
CA ARG A 191 11.89 19.55 8.14
C ARG A 191 12.81 20.05 7.02
N LYS A 192 13.88 20.76 7.35
CA LYS A 192 14.86 21.25 6.36
C LYS A 192 15.43 20.11 5.49
N THR A 193 15.68 18.96 6.12
CA THR A 193 16.24 17.75 5.48
C THR A 193 15.18 16.87 4.82
N ARG A 194 13.89 17.13 5.06
CA ARG A 194 12.78 16.34 4.53
C ARG A 194 11.55 17.23 4.38
N PRO A 195 11.45 18.00 3.28
CA PRO A 195 10.31 18.88 3.04
C PRO A 195 9.00 18.08 2.91
N VAL A 196 7.89 18.76 3.15
CA VAL A 196 6.56 18.18 2.92
C VAL A 196 6.09 18.47 1.51
N LEU A 197 5.55 17.44 0.86
CA LEU A 197 4.81 17.52 -0.39
C LEU A 197 3.32 17.32 -0.08
N PRO A 198 2.48 18.35 -0.23
CA PRO A 198 1.04 18.20 -0.02
C PRO A 198 0.41 17.26 -1.06
N ALA A 199 -0.74 16.67 -0.75
CA ALA A 199 -1.53 15.88 -1.68
C ALA A 199 -3.04 16.12 -1.49
N LEU A 200 -3.81 15.93 -2.57
CA LEU A 200 -5.27 15.80 -2.54
C LEU A 200 -5.59 14.34 -2.85
N GLU A 201 -6.21 13.63 -1.93
CA GLU A 201 -6.65 12.24 -2.10
C GLU A 201 -8.14 12.22 -2.42
N LEU A 202 -8.44 12.20 -3.72
CA LEU A 202 -9.79 12.28 -4.24
C LEU A 202 -10.37 10.88 -4.36
N ILE A 203 -11.43 10.58 -3.61
CA ILE A 203 -12.19 9.33 -3.75
C ILE A 203 -12.91 9.37 -5.10
N THR A 204 -12.36 8.68 -6.10
CA THR A 204 -12.85 8.71 -7.49
C THR A 204 -13.89 7.65 -7.79
N SER A 205 -13.99 6.64 -6.94
CA SER A 205 -14.97 5.57 -6.98
C SER A 205 -15.44 5.35 -5.54
N ILE A 206 -16.74 5.50 -5.29
CA ILE A 206 -17.37 5.31 -3.99
C ILE A 206 -18.19 4.03 -4.05
N ALA A 207 -17.94 3.11 -3.13
CA ALA A 207 -18.73 1.89 -3.02
C ALA A 207 -20.08 2.19 -2.35
N THR A 208 -21.17 1.61 -2.86
CA THR A 208 -22.53 1.94 -2.43
C THR A 208 -23.37 0.72 -2.11
N ALA A 209 -24.22 0.81 -1.09
CA ALA A 209 -25.18 -0.25 -0.78
C ALA A 209 -26.19 -0.48 -1.93
N SER A 210 -26.61 0.58 -2.61
CA SER A 210 -27.46 0.46 -3.80
C SER A 210 -26.65 0.00 -5.02
N PRO A 211 -27.22 -0.85 -5.89
CA PRO A 211 -26.56 -1.24 -7.12
C PRO A 211 -26.37 0.00 -8.00
N GLY A 212 -25.12 0.22 -8.45
CA GLY A 212 -24.82 1.21 -9.48
C GLY A 212 -25.44 0.85 -10.83
N ALA A 213 -25.25 1.69 -11.85
CA ALA A 213 -25.83 1.48 -13.18
C ALA A 213 -25.46 0.14 -13.84
N LYS A 214 -24.35 -0.48 -13.41
CA LYS A 214 -23.85 -1.77 -13.91
C LYS A 214 -24.05 -2.91 -12.92
N GLY A 215 -24.80 -2.68 -11.83
CA GLY A 215 -24.94 -3.65 -10.73
C GLY A 215 -23.65 -3.86 -9.94
N ASP A 216 -22.64 -3.02 -10.13
CA ASP A 216 -21.29 -3.15 -9.56
C ASP A 216 -21.14 -2.50 -8.18
N HIS A 217 -22.18 -1.83 -7.70
CA HIS A 217 -22.21 -1.12 -6.42
C HIS A 217 -21.17 0.00 -6.31
N VAL A 218 -20.93 0.74 -7.41
CA VAL A 218 -19.98 1.87 -7.42
C VAL A 218 -20.58 3.11 -8.08
N ILE A 219 -20.41 4.27 -7.43
CA ILE A 219 -20.59 5.59 -8.03
C ILE A 219 -19.21 6.16 -8.37
N ARG A 220 -19.02 6.62 -9.61
CA ARG A 220 -17.72 7.11 -10.09
C ARG A 220 -17.75 8.62 -10.29
N ALA A 221 -16.64 9.28 -9.95
CA ALA A 221 -16.38 10.65 -10.35
C ALA A 221 -16.27 10.74 -11.87
N ASP A 222 -16.84 11.81 -12.44
CA ASP A 222 -16.69 12.13 -13.85
C ASP A 222 -15.30 12.71 -14.15
N ALA A 223 -14.95 12.73 -15.44
CA ALA A 223 -13.67 13.25 -15.91
C ALA A 223 -13.45 14.71 -15.50
N GLU A 224 -14.50 15.54 -15.58
CA GLU A 224 -14.42 16.97 -15.25
C GLU A 224 -14.04 17.20 -13.79
N THR A 225 -14.57 16.39 -12.87
CA THR A 225 -14.23 16.44 -11.45
C THR A 225 -12.78 16.07 -11.20
N ILE A 226 -12.28 15.00 -11.84
CA ILE A 226 -10.88 14.58 -11.71
C ILE A 226 -9.96 15.67 -12.29
N ASP A 227 -10.28 16.20 -13.47
CA ASP A 227 -9.52 17.29 -14.12
C ASP A 227 -9.49 18.55 -13.25
N ARG A 228 -10.61 18.91 -12.61
CA ARG A 228 -10.69 20.04 -11.69
C ARG A 228 -9.74 19.84 -10.51
N TYR A 229 -9.74 18.67 -9.89
CA TYR A 229 -8.87 18.39 -8.74
C TYR A 229 -7.39 18.27 -9.13
N LEU A 230 -7.08 17.80 -10.34
CA LEU A 230 -5.72 17.84 -10.87
C LEU A 230 -5.22 19.29 -11.03
N ARG A 231 -6.06 20.19 -11.58
CA ARG A 231 -5.73 21.62 -11.65
C ARG A 231 -5.52 22.23 -10.27
N LEU A 232 -6.35 21.87 -9.28
CA LEU A 232 -6.20 22.34 -7.90
C LEU A 232 -4.91 21.83 -7.25
N ALA A 233 -4.56 20.55 -7.43
CA ALA A 233 -3.32 19.97 -6.94
C ALA A 233 -2.11 20.71 -7.52
N ARG A 234 -2.09 20.94 -8.84
CA ARG A 234 -1.04 21.71 -9.53
C ARG A 234 -0.91 23.13 -9.02
N LYS A 235 -2.03 23.84 -8.86
CA LYS A 235 -2.07 25.20 -8.29
C LYS A 235 -1.48 25.24 -6.87
N ALA A 236 -1.62 24.15 -6.11
CA ALA A 236 -1.09 24.04 -4.76
C ALA A 236 0.37 23.54 -4.69
N GLY A 237 0.95 23.09 -5.80
CA GLY A 237 2.22 22.36 -5.79
C GLY A 237 2.11 21.01 -5.09
N ALA A 238 0.96 20.36 -5.21
CA ALA A 238 0.58 19.12 -4.53
C ALA A 238 0.47 17.96 -5.53
N LEU A 239 0.46 16.73 -4.99
CA LEU A 239 0.04 15.54 -5.73
C LEU A 239 -1.49 15.44 -5.81
N LEU A 240 -1.98 14.74 -6.82
CA LEU A 240 -3.34 14.17 -6.80
C LEU A 240 -3.22 12.66 -6.60
N LEU A 241 -3.89 12.12 -5.60
CA LEU A 241 -4.01 10.70 -5.33
C LEU A 241 -5.44 10.29 -5.71
N LEU A 242 -5.56 9.39 -6.68
CA LEU A 242 -6.86 8.87 -7.11
C LEU A 242 -7.19 7.67 -6.24
N ASP A 243 -8.20 7.81 -5.39
CA ASP A 243 -8.61 6.80 -4.42
C ASP A 243 -9.79 6.00 -4.98
N VAL A 244 -9.80 4.69 -4.70
CA VAL A 244 -10.69 3.71 -5.32
C VAL A 244 -11.33 2.82 -4.26
N GLN A 245 -12.64 2.97 -4.11
CA GLN A 245 -13.52 2.03 -3.42
C GLN A 245 -14.27 1.21 -4.48
N PRO A 246 -13.88 -0.06 -4.73
CA PRO A 246 -14.19 -0.69 -6.00
C PRO A 246 -15.51 -1.48 -6.00
N GLY A 247 -16.18 -1.65 -4.85
CA GLY A 247 -17.40 -2.43 -4.75
C GLY A 247 -17.16 -3.89 -5.20
N LEU A 248 -17.91 -4.32 -6.20
CA LEU A 248 -17.77 -5.65 -6.83
C LEU A 248 -16.73 -5.70 -7.97
N VAL A 249 -16.12 -4.57 -8.32
CA VAL A 249 -15.12 -4.48 -9.38
C VAL A 249 -13.74 -4.80 -8.80
N ASP A 250 -12.83 -5.30 -9.64
CA ASP A 250 -11.42 -5.43 -9.25
C ASP A 250 -10.63 -4.12 -9.46
N PHE A 251 -9.55 -3.95 -8.71
CA PHE A 251 -8.71 -2.76 -8.79
C PHE A 251 -8.06 -2.54 -10.18
N PRO A 252 -7.55 -3.55 -10.90
CA PRO A 252 -7.02 -3.35 -12.25
C PRO A 252 -8.02 -2.73 -13.24
N ARG A 253 -9.30 -3.13 -13.18
CA ARG A 253 -10.35 -2.53 -14.03
C ARG A 253 -10.61 -1.06 -13.68
N GLU A 254 -10.67 -0.72 -12.40
CA GLU A 254 -10.79 0.69 -11.98
C GLU A 254 -9.55 1.52 -12.36
N LEU A 255 -8.34 0.96 -12.18
CA LEU A 255 -7.09 1.60 -12.63
C LEU A 255 -7.13 1.90 -14.13
N ASN A 256 -7.58 0.96 -14.97
CA ASN A 256 -7.63 1.17 -16.41
C ASN A 256 -8.55 2.34 -16.80
N ARG A 257 -9.66 2.54 -16.09
CA ARG A 257 -10.54 3.72 -16.26
C ARG A 257 -9.81 5.02 -15.93
N LEU A 258 -8.98 4.99 -14.89
CA LEU A 258 -8.21 6.15 -14.40
C LEU A 258 -6.89 6.38 -15.17
N ARG A 259 -6.55 5.47 -16.10
CA ARG A 259 -5.31 5.51 -16.89
C ARG A 259 -5.02 6.85 -17.57
N PRO A 260 -6.00 7.63 -18.09
CA PRO A 260 -5.72 8.95 -18.66
C PRO A 260 -4.97 9.87 -17.69
N TRP A 261 -5.40 9.95 -16.43
CA TRP A 261 -4.76 10.78 -15.39
C TRP A 261 -3.52 10.13 -14.81
N LEU A 262 -3.49 8.80 -14.70
CA LEU A 262 -2.29 8.10 -14.20
C LEU A 262 -1.09 8.26 -15.12
N LYS A 263 -1.23 8.79 -16.34
CA LYS A 263 -0.08 9.18 -17.19
C LYS A 263 0.59 10.48 -16.76
N GLU A 264 -0.02 11.26 -15.89
CA GLU A 264 0.52 12.53 -15.40
C GLU A 264 1.60 12.30 -14.32
N PRO A 265 2.66 13.13 -14.26
CA PRO A 265 3.77 12.92 -13.34
C PRO A 265 3.42 13.17 -11.86
N ASP A 266 2.37 13.93 -11.60
CA ASP A 266 1.90 14.38 -10.29
C ASP A 266 0.68 13.60 -9.76
N VAL A 267 0.33 12.48 -10.41
CA VAL A 267 -0.84 11.65 -10.07
C VAL A 267 -0.43 10.26 -9.56
N GLY A 268 -0.88 9.91 -8.35
CA GLY A 268 -0.76 8.59 -7.72
C GLY A 268 -2.09 7.84 -7.67
N LEU A 269 -2.06 6.62 -7.10
CA LEU A 269 -3.24 5.76 -6.91
C LEU A 269 -3.33 5.30 -5.44
N ALA A 270 -4.51 5.37 -4.84
CA ALA A 270 -4.86 4.70 -3.58
C ALA A 270 -5.91 3.61 -3.86
N ILE A 271 -5.87 2.55 -3.07
CA ILE A 271 -6.84 1.47 -3.12
C ILE A 271 -7.35 1.16 -1.71
N ASP A 272 -8.65 0.84 -1.64
CA ASP A 272 -9.38 0.67 -0.39
C ASP A 272 -9.96 -0.76 -0.31
N PRO A 273 -9.19 -1.74 0.20
CA PRO A 273 -9.59 -3.13 0.23
C PRO A 273 -10.87 -3.42 1.02
N GLU A 274 -11.21 -2.60 2.01
CA GLU A 274 -12.43 -2.73 2.81
C GLU A 274 -13.70 -2.57 1.98
N TRP A 275 -13.60 -1.91 0.84
CA TRP A 275 -14.71 -1.70 -0.09
C TRP A 275 -14.72 -2.71 -1.25
N ARG A 276 -13.74 -3.62 -1.28
CA ARG A 276 -13.65 -4.71 -2.25
C ARG A 276 -14.39 -5.93 -1.73
N VAL A 277 -15.66 -6.04 -2.11
CA VAL A 277 -16.58 -7.10 -1.66
C VAL A 277 -16.76 -8.18 -2.74
N GLU A 278 -17.19 -9.37 -2.33
CA GLU A 278 -17.44 -10.50 -3.24
C GLU A 278 -18.90 -10.53 -3.74
N PRO A 279 -19.20 -11.24 -4.84
CA PRO A 279 -20.58 -11.42 -5.30
C PRO A 279 -21.50 -11.94 -4.19
N GLY A 280 -22.64 -11.28 -3.99
CA GLY A 280 -23.61 -11.57 -2.93
C GLY A 280 -23.35 -10.84 -1.61
N GLN A 281 -22.23 -10.12 -1.47
CA GLN A 281 -21.98 -9.21 -0.37
C GLN A 281 -22.33 -7.77 -0.75
N LEU A 282 -22.65 -6.94 0.25
CA LEU A 282 -22.98 -5.53 0.06
C LEU A 282 -21.93 -4.63 0.70
N PRO A 283 -21.41 -3.62 -0.02
CA PRO A 283 -20.54 -2.61 0.58
C PRO A 283 -21.19 -1.97 1.80
N GLY A 284 -20.40 -1.77 2.86
CA GLY A 284 -20.88 -1.19 4.12
C GLY A 284 -21.74 -2.12 4.97
N GLN A 285 -21.84 -3.41 4.65
CA GLN A 285 -22.35 -4.46 5.55
C GLN A 285 -21.28 -5.45 5.98
N VAL A 286 -20.22 -5.60 5.18
CA VAL A 286 -19.05 -6.42 5.47
C VAL A 286 -17.80 -5.58 5.22
N ILE A 287 -16.71 -5.94 5.90
CA ILE A 287 -15.38 -5.43 5.57
C ILE A 287 -14.84 -6.31 4.45
N GLY A 288 -14.61 -5.70 3.29
CA GLY A 288 -14.02 -6.34 2.12
C GLY A 288 -12.56 -6.76 2.32
N SER A 289 -12.02 -7.43 1.31
CA SER A 289 -10.60 -7.79 1.28
C SER A 289 -10.09 -7.92 -0.15
N VAL A 290 -8.78 -7.77 -0.31
CA VAL A 290 -8.07 -7.96 -1.57
C VAL A 290 -6.99 -9.04 -1.42
N SER A 291 -6.75 -9.80 -2.48
CA SER A 291 -5.62 -10.74 -2.52
C SER A 291 -4.31 -10.02 -2.86
N ALA A 292 -3.18 -10.53 -2.39
CA ALA A 292 -1.88 -10.06 -2.84
C ALA A 292 -1.71 -10.16 -4.37
N GLN A 293 -2.34 -11.14 -5.03
CA GLN A 293 -2.33 -11.25 -6.49
C GLN A 293 -2.98 -10.04 -7.17
N GLU A 294 -4.14 -9.61 -6.69
CA GLU A 294 -4.84 -8.43 -7.25
C GLU A 294 -4.03 -7.15 -6.99
N VAL A 295 -3.49 -6.96 -5.77
CA VAL A 295 -2.58 -5.83 -5.48
C VAL A 295 -1.32 -5.86 -6.38
N ASN A 296 -0.77 -7.04 -6.63
CA ASN A 296 0.38 -7.23 -7.50
C ASN A 296 0.07 -6.95 -8.98
N ALA A 297 -1.15 -7.23 -9.43
CA ALA A 297 -1.63 -6.89 -10.77
C ALA A 297 -1.80 -5.37 -10.91
N THR A 298 -2.50 -4.73 -9.97
CA THR A 298 -2.68 -3.27 -9.93
C THR A 298 -1.34 -2.53 -9.91
N SER A 299 -0.41 -2.96 -9.04
CA SER A 299 0.92 -2.35 -8.97
C SER A 299 1.78 -2.63 -10.21
N ALA A 300 1.62 -3.78 -10.87
CA ALA A 300 2.31 -4.04 -12.14
C ALA A 300 1.83 -3.09 -13.24
N ASP A 301 0.52 -2.88 -13.37
CA ASP A 301 -0.07 -1.97 -14.36
C ASP A 301 0.38 -0.52 -14.11
N LEU A 302 0.35 -0.08 -12.85
CA LEU A 302 0.81 1.26 -12.48
C LEU A 302 2.31 1.45 -12.78
N ALA A 303 3.15 0.46 -12.45
CA ALA A 303 4.58 0.51 -12.75
C ALA A 303 4.85 0.48 -14.27
N ALA A 304 4.04 -0.23 -15.04
CA ALA A 304 4.11 -0.23 -16.50
C ALA A 304 3.82 1.16 -17.07
N ILE A 305 2.85 1.90 -16.51
CA ILE A 305 2.60 3.31 -16.86
C ILE A 305 3.84 4.16 -16.55
N VAL A 306 4.44 4.03 -15.36
CA VAL A 306 5.65 4.78 -15.01
C VAL A 306 6.78 4.56 -16.02
N ARG A 307 7.05 3.29 -16.37
CA ARG A 307 8.08 2.93 -17.35
C ARG A 307 7.75 3.45 -18.75
N GLN A 308 6.52 3.24 -19.22
CA GLN A 308 6.10 3.60 -20.58
C GLN A 308 6.19 5.11 -20.83
N TYR A 309 5.77 5.92 -19.86
CA TYR A 309 5.72 7.38 -19.99
C TYR A 309 6.92 8.09 -19.35
N LYS A 310 7.97 7.31 -18.98
CA LYS A 310 9.19 7.81 -18.32
C LYS A 310 8.88 8.74 -17.14
N LEU A 311 7.91 8.40 -16.31
CA LEU A 311 7.41 9.24 -15.20
C LEU A 311 8.33 9.18 -13.97
N PRO A 312 8.26 10.16 -13.05
CA PRO A 312 8.82 10.00 -11.71
C PRO A 312 8.15 8.86 -10.93
N GLU A 313 8.67 8.55 -9.73
CA GLU A 313 8.02 7.59 -8.83
C GLU A 313 6.56 8.01 -8.58
N LYS A 314 5.63 7.06 -8.71
CA LYS A 314 4.23 7.27 -8.32
C LYS A 314 3.99 6.82 -6.91
N LEU A 315 3.24 7.63 -6.15
CA LEU A 315 2.70 7.21 -4.87
C LEU A 315 1.62 6.14 -5.12
N PHE A 316 1.79 4.95 -4.53
CA PHE A 316 0.80 3.89 -4.54
C PHE A 316 0.41 3.56 -3.10
N VAL A 317 -0.82 3.85 -2.71
CA VAL A 317 -1.30 3.68 -1.34
C VAL A 317 -2.23 2.48 -1.26
N VAL A 318 -2.07 1.67 -0.23
CA VAL A 318 -2.99 0.58 0.14
C VAL A 318 -3.50 0.90 1.54
N HIS A 319 -4.79 1.26 1.65
CA HIS A 319 -5.41 1.50 2.95
C HIS A 319 -5.65 0.18 3.69
N GLN A 320 -5.48 0.20 5.01
CA GLN A 320 -5.65 -0.98 5.85
C GLN A 320 -5.91 -0.59 7.31
N PHE A 321 -6.88 -1.22 7.96
CA PHE A 321 -7.08 -1.08 9.41
C PHE A 321 -7.33 -2.41 10.14
N THR A 322 -7.38 -3.53 9.42
CA THR A 322 -7.32 -4.90 9.97
C THR A 322 -6.36 -5.75 9.15
N GLU A 323 -5.79 -6.80 9.75
CA GLU A 323 -4.81 -7.67 9.07
C GLU A 323 -5.42 -8.41 7.87
N GLY A 324 -6.70 -8.82 7.96
CA GLY A 324 -7.40 -9.61 6.95
C GLY A 324 -7.77 -8.88 5.66
N MET A 325 -7.67 -7.54 5.63
CA MET A 325 -7.98 -6.74 4.43
C MET A 325 -7.07 -7.04 3.24
N VAL A 326 -5.82 -7.43 3.50
CA VAL A 326 -4.87 -7.85 2.46
C VAL A 326 -4.48 -9.28 2.72
N ARG A 327 -5.04 -10.20 1.93
CA ARG A 327 -4.79 -11.63 2.02
C ARG A 327 -3.43 -11.99 1.43
N ASP A 328 -2.75 -12.92 2.09
CA ASP A 328 -1.42 -13.42 1.71
C ASP A 328 -0.36 -12.32 1.52
N PRO A 329 -0.20 -11.37 2.47
CA PRO A 329 0.67 -10.21 2.28
C PRO A 329 2.15 -10.57 2.08
N GLY A 330 2.57 -11.79 2.44
CA GLY A 330 3.90 -12.32 2.14
C GLY A 330 4.19 -12.52 0.65
N LEU A 331 3.16 -12.53 -0.20
CA LEU A 331 3.28 -12.66 -1.66
C LEU A 331 3.32 -11.30 -2.38
N LEU A 332 3.29 -10.18 -1.66
CA LEU A 332 3.33 -8.85 -2.25
C LEU A 332 4.70 -8.55 -2.90
N ILE A 333 4.66 -7.91 -4.07
CA ILE A 333 5.85 -7.61 -4.87
C ILE A 333 6.08 -6.10 -4.89
N LYS A 334 7.28 -5.67 -4.48
CA LYS A 334 7.72 -4.28 -4.64
C LYS A 334 8.04 -4.00 -6.10
N ARG A 335 7.58 -2.87 -6.62
CA ARG A 335 7.76 -2.50 -8.03
C ARG A 335 8.65 -1.26 -8.15
N PRO A 336 9.72 -1.31 -8.96
CA PRO A 336 10.47 -0.11 -9.32
C PRO A 336 9.55 0.96 -9.93
N GLY A 337 9.80 2.23 -9.59
CA GLY A 337 8.97 3.35 -10.03
C GLY A 337 7.72 3.58 -9.18
N LEU A 338 7.43 2.74 -8.18
CA LEU A 338 6.37 2.98 -7.21
C LEU A 338 6.93 3.23 -5.81
N ALA A 339 6.40 4.26 -5.16
CA ALA A 339 6.55 4.51 -3.74
C ALA A 339 5.33 3.92 -3.02
N THR A 340 5.38 2.61 -2.71
CA THR A 340 4.25 1.90 -2.11
C THR A 340 4.16 2.14 -0.60
N VAL A 341 3.00 2.64 -0.15
CA VAL A 341 2.68 2.94 1.25
C VAL A 341 1.51 2.06 1.71
N PHE A 342 1.68 1.36 2.84
CA PHE A 342 0.56 0.81 3.59
C PHE A 342 0.09 1.86 4.60
N ASN A 343 -1.12 2.39 4.39
CA ASN A 343 -1.68 3.47 5.18
C ASN A 343 -2.66 2.93 6.20
N VAL A 344 -2.45 3.24 7.49
CA VAL A 344 -3.32 2.77 8.56
C VAL A 344 -4.54 3.67 8.65
N ASP A 345 -5.69 3.10 8.26
CA ASP A 345 -6.93 3.81 7.93
C ASP A 345 -8.09 3.48 8.89
N GLY A 346 -7.81 3.47 10.20
CA GLY A 346 -8.80 3.12 11.22
C GLY A 346 -9.19 4.33 12.06
N VAL A 347 -10.49 4.49 12.32
CA VAL A 347 -11.00 5.45 13.33
C VAL A 347 -10.72 4.96 14.75
N GLY A 348 -10.73 5.89 15.71
CA GLY A 348 -10.80 5.56 17.13
C GLY A 348 -9.91 6.43 18.01
N GLY A 349 -9.82 6.04 19.28
CA GLY A 349 -9.01 6.76 20.27
C GLY A 349 -7.49 6.64 20.03
N ARG A 350 -6.73 7.61 20.56
CA ARG A 350 -5.26 7.69 20.38
C ARG A 350 -4.53 6.37 20.65
N ALA A 351 -4.82 5.72 21.76
CA ALA A 351 -4.15 4.48 22.16
C ALA A 351 -4.43 3.34 21.16
N ALA A 352 -5.70 3.16 20.78
CA ALA A 352 -6.11 2.16 19.80
C ALA A 352 -5.46 2.41 18.43
N LYS A 353 -5.42 3.66 17.97
CA LYS A 353 -4.76 4.00 16.69
C LYS A 353 -3.26 3.73 16.71
N VAL A 354 -2.56 4.08 17.80
CA VAL A 354 -1.11 3.80 17.94
C VAL A 354 -0.84 2.30 17.99
N ALA A 355 -1.65 1.54 18.74
CA ALA A 355 -1.52 0.07 18.81
C ALA A 355 -1.73 -0.57 17.44
N LYS A 356 -2.80 -0.18 16.74
CA LYS A 356 -3.11 -0.64 15.39
C LYS A 356 -2.01 -0.29 14.39
N TYR A 357 -1.50 0.93 14.44
CA TYR A 357 -0.37 1.36 13.60
C TYR A 357 0.87 0.51 13.82
N THR A 358 1.22 0.27 15.09
CA THR A 358 2.39 -0.53 15.47
C THR A 358 2.28 -1.97 14.95
N SER A 359 1.11 -2.60 15.13
CA SER A 359 0.88 -3.98 14.66
C SER A 359 0.96 -4.10 13.14
N LEU A 360 0.20 -3.26 12.43
CA LEU A 360 0.12 -3.33 10.96
C LEU A 360 1.44 -2.95 10.29
N ALA A 361 2.17 -1.97 10.84
CA ALA A 361 3.47 -1.59 10.32
C ALA A 361 4.52 -2.71 10.51
N ALA A 362 4.52 -3.39 11.65
CA ALA A 362 5.41 -4.53 11.90
C ALA A 362 5.19 -5.67 10.89
N GLY A 363 3.94 -5.91 10.48
CA GLY A 363 3.58 -6.91 9.46
C GLY A 363 3.89 -6.53 8.01
N LYS A 364 4.54 -5.38 7.75
CA LYS A 364 4.87 -4.89 6.40
C LYS A 364 6.34 -4.45 6.25
N PRO A 365 7.32 -5.30 6.59
CA PRO A 365 8.73 -4.92 6.57
C PRO A 365 9.20 -4.44 5.19
N GLY A 366 9.82 -3.26 5.18
CA GLY A 366 10.42 -2.63 4.01
C GLY A 366 9.44 -1.98 3.04
N TYR A 367 8.14 -1.91 3.36
CA TYR A 367 7.22 -0.96 2.74
C TYR A 367 7.29 0.39 3.46
N ARG A 368 6.70 1.42 2.85
CA ARG A 368 6.52 2.72 3.50
C ARG A 368 5.24 2.69 4.31
N HIS A 369 5.14 3.54 5.33
CA HIS A 369 4.03 3.52 6.26
C HIS A 369 3.28 4.85 6.28
N GLY A 370 1.96 4.76 6.21
CA GLY A 370 1.04 5.89 6.29
C GLY A 370 0.19 5.82 7.56
N PHE A 371 -0.33 6.97 7.98
CA PHE A 371 -1.26 7.05 9.10
C PHE A 371 -2.37 8.06 8.79
N LYS A 372 -3.62 7.62 8.85
CA LYS A 372 -4.79 8.47 8.63
C LYS A 372 -5.39 8.96 9.94
N LEU A 373 -5.85 10.20 9.92
CA LEU A 373 -6.47 10.92 11.02
C LEU A 373 -7.82 11.46 10.55
N PHE A 374 -8.83 11.30 11.37
CA PHE A 374 -10.20 11.69 11.06
C PHE A 374 -10.61 12.86 11.95
N TYR A 375 -10.94 14.01 11.37
CA TYR A 375 -11.20 15.22 12.16
C TYR A 375 -12.40 15.07 13.11
N GLU A 376 -13.44 14.35 12.69
CA GLU A 376 -14.70 14.25 13.43
C GLU A 376 -14.82 12.91 14.17
N GLU A 377 -14.31 11.83 13.58
CA GLU A 377 -14.47 10.46 14.06
C GLU A 377 -13.41 10.04 15.09
N ASP A 378 -12.20 10.62 15.05
CA ASP A 378 -11.17 10.28 16.03
C ASP A 378 -11.45 10.92 17.39
N THR A 379 -11.61 10.09 18.43
CA THR A 379 -11.69 10.58 19.81
C THR A 379 -10.32 11.04 20.31
N GLY A 380 -10.16 12.37 20.33
CA GLY A 380 -8.90 13.00 20.65
C GLY A 380 -7.91 12.90 19.50
N LEU A 381 -8.15 13.66 18.45
CA LEU A 381 -7.24 13.81 17.31
C LEU A 381 -5.77 13.96 17.77
N MET A 382 -4.88 13.16 17.18
CA MET A 382 -3.44 13.21 17.50
C MET A 382 -2.79 14.46 16.91
N LYS A 383 -1.94 15.12 17.70
CA LYS A 383 -1.16 16.27 17.23
C LYS A 383 0.00 15.79 16.33
N PRO A 384 0.47 16.62 15.37
CA PRO A 384 1.59 16.26 14.49
C PRO A 384 2.85 15.76 15.20
N GLY A 385 3.18 16.34 16.36
CA GLY A 385 4.32 15.88 17.17
C GLY A 385 4.17 14.43 17.63
N SER A 386 2.99 14.04 18.10
CA SER A 386 2.69 12.67 18.53
C SER A 386 2.74 11.68 17.36
N VAL A 387 2.18 12.05 16.21
CA VAL A 387 2.24 11.23 14.99
C VAL A 387 3.70 11.00 14.56
N MET A 388 4.55 12.03 14.67
CA MET A 388 5.98 11.95 14.31
C MET A 388 6.85 11.27 15.37
N ALA A 389 6.31 10.98 16.55
CA ALA A 389 6.96 10.19 17.58
C ALA A 389 6.70 8.67 17.43
N MET A 390 5.77 8.27 16.57
CA MET A 390 5.51 6.85 16.31
C MET A 390 6.69 6.16 15.63
N THR A 391 6.76 4.84 15.82
CA THR A 391 7.77 3.96 15.22
C THR A 391 7.07 2.82 14.46
N PRO A 392 7.35 2.61 13.16
CA PRO A 392 8.16 3.48 12.31
C PRO A 392 7.55 4.88 12.18
N ARG A 393 8.35 5.88 11.81
CA ARG A 393 7.83 7.24 11.61
C ARG A 393 7.04 7.29 10.29
N PRO A 394 5.78 7.75 10.26
CA PRO A 394 5.00 7.80 9.02
C PRO A 394 5.65 8.65 7.92
N ASP A 395 5.60 8.11 6.70
CA ASP A 395 6.03 8.75 5.46
C ASP A 395 4.88 9.51 4.78
N LEU A 396 3.66 9.02 4.97
CA LEU A 396 2.39 9.62 4.54
C LEU A 396 1.52 9.90 5.78
N ILE A 397 0.89 11.07 5.81
CA ILE A 397 -0.14 11.40 6.80
C ILE A 397 -1.36 11.87 6.02
N VAL A 398 -2.49 11.21 6.24
CA VAL A 398 -3.74 11.55 5.58
C VAL A 398 -4.68 12.13 6.61
N TYR A 399 -5.36 13.22 6.27
CA TYR A 399 -6.44 13.80 7.07
C TYR A 399 -7.74 13.70 6.31
N GLU A 400 -8.74 13.10 6.94
CA GLU A 400 -10.12 13.05 6.45
C GLU A 400 -11.01 13.97 7.28
#